data_AF-A0A917KND4-F1
#
_entry.id   AF-A0A917KND4-F1
#
_cell.length_a   1.000
_cell.length_b   1.000
_cell.length_c   1.000
_cell.angle_alpha   90.00
_cell.angle_beta   90.00
_cell.angle_gamma   90.00
#
_symmetry.space_group_name_H-M   'P 1'
#
loop_
_entity.id
_entity.type
_entity.pdbx_description
1 polymer ?
#
loop_
_entity_poly.entity_id
_entity_poly.type
_entity_poly.pdbx_seq_one_letter_code
_entity_poly.pdbx_strand_id
1 'polypeptide(L)'
;MSLAQLHYTSAPPGPGGSGLRFTAVSPGVPATLLREAEQLIGYEPPHDRPDRPDADQLKSFPKALSFSELSDGGRLLSRTVCTGTDDGGRTGTFHAHALHLPSGARLPDGALPITAWESPRWADAAPPDGRPVPFERFEPTGLLRRERLVAFARSRAERLAAFFADLRTLVAGTDTRQIVIVE
;
A
#
# COMPACT_ATOMS: atom_id res chain seq x y z
N MET A 1 11.46 18.08 3.66
CA MET A 1 10.00 18.29 3.53
C MET A 1 9.32 16.99 3.95
N SER A 2 8.28 17.05 4.78
CA SER A 2 7.52 15.85 5.17
C SER A 2 6.45 15.52 4.13
N LEU A 3 6.27 14.24 3.82
CA LEU A 3 5.19 13.79 2.94
C LEU A 3 3.84 13.86 3.66
N ALA A 4 2.78 14.22 2.91
CA ALA A 4 1.43 14.25 3.44
C ALA A 4 0.93 12.81 3.64
N GLN A 5 0.37 12.54 4.82
CA GLN A 5 -0.10 11.22 5.26
C GLN A 5 -1.62 11.14 5.29
N LEU A 6 -2.14 9.97 4.96
CA LEU A 6 -3.55 9.59 5.06
C LEU A 6 -3.66 8.24 5.76
N HIS A 7 -4.54 8.15 6.74
CA HIS A 7 -4.90 6.91 7.42
C HIS A 7 -6.37 6.61 7.15
N TYR A 8 -6.63 5.44 6.58
CA TYR A 8 -7.96 4.97 6.24
C TYR A 8 -8.25 3.67 6.99
N THR A 9 -9.50 3.50 7.42
CA THR A 9 -9.99 2.22 7.93
C THR A 9 -11.22 1.79 7.16
N SER A 10 -11.36 0.50 6.89
CA SER A 10 -12.61 0.00 6.34
C SER A 10 -13.68 -0.18 7.42
N ALA A 11 -13.34 -0.09 8.71
CA ALA A 11 -14.29 -0.09 9.84
C ALA A 11 -15.35 1.03 9.66
N PRO A 12 -16.63 0.79 10.00
CA PRO A 12 -17.63 1.85 9.93
C PRO A 12 -17.22 3.00 10.88
N PRO A 13 -17.50 4.26 10.50
CA PRO A 13 -17.35 5.36 11.43
C PRO A 13 -18.24 5.13 12.66
N GLY A 14 -17.74 5.49 13.84
CA GLY A 14 -18.55 5.51 15.06
C GLY A 14 -19.76 6.44 14.93
N PRO A 15 -20.73 6.36 15.86
CA PRO A 15 -21.93 7.20 15.83
C PRO A 15 -21.56 8.69 15.81
N GLY A 16 -21.75 9.33 14.66
CA GLY A 16 -21.40 10.75 14.41
C GLY A 16 -20.34 11.00 13.34
N GLY A 17 -19.72 9.97 12.75
CA GLY A 17 -18.70 10.15 11.71
C GLY A 17 -19.29 10.43 10.32
N SER A 18 -18.73 11.45 9.66
CA SER A 18 -18.98 11.80 8.26
C SER A 18 -18.48 10.71 7.29
N GLY A 19 -19.08 10.62 6.10
CA GLY A 19 -19.02 9.48 5.17
C GLY A 19 -17.66 9.10 4.58
N LEU A 20 -16.56 9.77 4.94
CA LEU A 20 -15.20 9.35 4.59
C LEU A 20 -14.56 8.63 5.76
N ARG A 21 -14.00 7.44 5.53
CA ARG A 21 -13.40 6.62 6.60
C ARG A 21 -11.93 6.94 6.91
N PHE A 22 -11.51 8.18 6.64
CA PHE A 22 -10.17 8.65 7.00
C PHE A 22 -10.14 9.02 8.49
N THR A 23 -9.28 8.34 9.24
CA THR A 23 -9.13 8.51 10.70
C THR A 23 -8.08 9.54 11.07
N ALA A 24 -7.12 9.79 10.18
CA ALA A 24 -6.10 10.82 10.34
C ALA A 24 -5.60 11.30 8.97
N VAL A 25 -5.47 12.61 8.78
CA VAL A 25 -5.00 13.21 7.53
C VAL A 25 -4.06 14.37 7.85
N SER A 26 -2.99 14.51 7.09
CA SER A 26 -2.10 15.67 7.21
C SER A 26 -2.82 16.97 6.83
N PRO A 27 -2.51 18.11 7.47
CA PRO A 27 -3.12 19.39 7.12
C PRO A 27 -2.91 19.76 5.64
N GLY A 28 -3.92 20.38 5.03
CA GLY A 28 -3.83 20.90 3.66
C GLY A 28 -4.11 19.88 2.55
N VAL A 29 -4.44 18.63 2.88
CA VAL A 29 -4.87 17.64 1.87
C VAL A 29 -6.29 17.96 1.39
N PRO A 30 -6.50 18.17 0.07
CA PRO A 30 -7.81 18.54 -0.46
C PRO A 30 -8.79 17.36 -0.45
N ALA A 31 -10.08 17.65 -0.26
CA ALA A 31 -11.13 16.62 -0.21
C ALA A 31 -11.30 15.84 -1.53
N THR A 32 -10.93 16.43 -2.68
CA THR A 32 -10.90 15.74 -3.98
C THR A 32 -9.90 14.59 -3.97
N LEU A 33 -8.69 14.83 -3.43
CA LEU A 33 -7.66 13.81 -3.27
C LEU A 33 -8.13 12.71 -2.31
N LEU A 34 -8.79 13.06 -1.20
CA LEU A 34 -9.34 12.05 -0.28
C LEU A 34 -10.33 11.11 -0.97
N ARG A 35 -11.24 11.65 -1.79
CA ARG A 35 -12.21 10.84 -2.55
C ARG A 35 -11.54 9.95 -3.57
N GLU A 36 -10.54 10.46 -4.29
CA GLU A 36 -9.78 9.67 -5.25
C GLU A 36 -8.96 8.57 -4.56
N ALA A 37 -8.29 8.90 -3.46
CA ALA A 37 -7.53 7.95 -2.67
C ALA A 37 -8.40 6.81 -2.13
N GLU A 38 -9.64 7.09 -1.70
CA GLU A 38 -10.58 6.05 -1.25
C GLU A 38 -10.91 5.03 -2.35
N GLN A 39 -10.94 5.42 -3.63
CA GLN A 39 -11.16 4.49 -4.75
C GLN A 39 -9.93 3.63 -5.06
N LEU A 40 -8.74 4.10 -4.69
CA LEU A 40 -7.47 3.42 -4.95
C LEU A 40 -7.01 2.55 -3.77
N ILE A 41 -7.51 2.84 -2.57
CA ILE A 41 -7.17 2.13 -1.35
C ILE A 41 -8.21 1.04 -1.11
N GLY A 42 -7.81 -0.19 -1.39
CA GLY A 42 -8.60 -1.38 -1.11
C GLY A 42 -7.73 -2.51 -0.59
N TYR A 43 -8.39 -3.49 0.01
CA TYR A 43 -7.79 -4.76 0.37
C TYR A 43 -8.86 -5.82 0.42
N GLU A 44 -8.64 -6.87 -0.36
CA GLU A 44 -9.44 -8.09 -0.30
C GLU A 44 -8.55 -9.19 0.30
N PRO A 45 -8.90 -9.74 1.47
CA PRO A 45 -8.20 -10.88 2.02
C PRO A 45 -8.26 -12.09 1.07
N PRO A 46 -7.21 -12.92 0.99
CA PRO A 46 -7.27 -14.13 0.19
C PRO A 46 -8.38 -15.08 0.67
N HIS A 47 -9.08 -15.73 -0.26
CA HIS A 47 -10.24 -16.58 0.02
C HIS A 47 -9.94 -17.82 0.89
N ASP A 48 -8.67 -18.24 0.96
CA ASP A 48 -8.21 -19.38 1.76
C ASP A 48 -7.91 -19.01 3.22
N ARG A 49 -8.11 -17.74 3.60
CA ARG A 49 -7.87 -17.25 4.95
C ARG A 49 -9.10 -17.38 5.86
N PRO A 50 -8.90 -17.60 7.17
CA PRO A 50 -10.01 -17.64 8.11
C PRO A 50 -10.78 -16.31 8.11
N ASP A 51 -12.11 -16.40 8.14
CA ASP A 51 -12.99 -15.22 8.24
C ASP A 51 -12.74 -14.42 9.53
N ARG A 52 -12.45 -15.12 10.64
CA ARG A 52 -12.17 -14.52 11.95
C ARG A 52 -10.77 -14.90 12.43
N PRO A 53 -9.71 -14.29 11.89
CA PRO A 53 -8.34 -14.63 12.26
C PRO A 53 -8.03 -14.10 13.67
N ASP A 54 -7.24 -14.86 14.43
CA ASP A 54 -6.61 -14.35 15.64
C ASP A 54 -5.40 -13.44 15.33
N ALA A 55 -4.79 -12.87 16.37
CA ALA A 55 -3.66 -11.95 16.22
C ALA A 55 -2.42 -12.58 15.58
N ASP A 56 -2.20 -13.89 15.73
CA ASP A 56 -1.06 -14.59 15.13
C ASP A 56 -1.35 -14.94 13.67
N GLN A 57 -2.56 -15.38 13.37
CA GLN A 57 -3.03 -15.61 12.02
C GLN A 57 -2.97 -14.33 11.18
N LEU A 58 -3.37 -13.18 11.74
CA LEU A 58 -3.30 -11.88 11.06
C LEU A 58 -1.89 -11.53 10.58
N LYS A 59 -0.83 -11.91 11.30
CA LYS A 59 0.56 -11.66 10.88
C LYS A 59 0.92 -12.36 9.57
N SER A 60 0.21 -13.43 9.22
CA SER A 60 0.42 -14.19 8.00
C SER A 60 -0.38 -13.68 6.81
N PHE A 61 -1.28 -12.71 7.01
CA PHE A 61 -2.02 -12.09 5.91
C PHE A 61 -1.09 -11.23 5.06
N PRO A 62 -1.28 -11.21 3.73
CA PRO A 62 -0.45 -10.41 2.85
C PRO A 62 -0.62 -8.92 3.13
N LYS A 63 0.47 -8.17 3.02
CA LYS A 63 0.48 -6.70 3.11
C LYS A 63 0.49 -6.15 1.69
N ALA A 64 -0.60 -5.51 1.28
CA ALA A 64 -0.71 -4.92 -0.04
C ALA A 64 0.07 -3.61 -0.09
N LEU A 65 0.97 -3.46 -1.07
CA LEU A 65 1.61 -2.18 -1.39
C LEU A 65 1.10 -1.71 -2.75
N SER A 66 0.66 -0.47 -2.84
CA SER A 66 0.21 0.15 -4.09
C SER A 66 0.93 1.47 -4.33
N PHE A 67 1.18 1.78 -5.60
CA PHE A 67 1.75 3.04 -6.04
C PHE A 67 0.99 3.53 -7.28
N SER A 68 0.05 4.44 -7.07
CA SER A 68 -0.91 4.88 -8.09
C SER A 68 -0.66 6.31 -8.53
N GLU A 69 -0.93 6.59 -9.79
CA GLU A 69 -1.06 7.96 -10.33
C GLU A 69 -2.38 8.57 -9.91
N LEU A 70 -2.32 9.85 -9.52
CA LEU A 70 -3.47 10.66 -9.20
C LEU A 70 -3.81 11.60 -10.37
N SER A 71 -5.06 12.04 -10.42
CA SER A 71 -5.59 12.95 -11.44
C SER A 71 -4.88 14.30 -11.51
N ASP A 72 -4.26 14.74 -10.42
CA ASP A 72 -3.45 15.98 -10.34
C ASP A 72 -1.99 15.79 -10.81
N GLY A 73 -1.64 14.59 -11.31
CA GLY A 73 -0.29 14.20 -11.70
C GLY A 73 0.61 13.82 -10.52
N GLY A 74 0.08 13.87 -9.30
CA GLY A 74 0.72 13.33 -8.10
C GLY A 74 0.75 11.81 -8.08
N ARG A 75 1.25 11.27 -6.97
CA ARG A 75 1.30 9.83 -6.73
C ARG A 75 0.81 9.51 -5.32
N LEU A 76 0.12 8.39 -5.18
CA LEU A 76 -0.29 7.84 -3.89
C LEU A 76 0.46 6.53 -3.64
N LEU A 77 1.32 6.52 -2.63
CA LEU A 77 1.97 5.30 -2.13
C LEU A 77 1.19 4.82 -0.91
N SER A 78 0.56 3.65 -0.98
CA SER A 78 -0.21 3.11 0.13
C SER A 78 0.24 1.71 0.51
N ARG A 79 0.17 1.41 1.82
CA ARG A 79 0.27 0.06 2.34
C ARG A 79 -0.98 -0.27 3.13
N THR A 80 -1.59 -1.40 2.78
CA THR A 80 -2.84 -1.86 3.39
C THR A 80 -2.62 -3.22 4.06
N VAL A 81 -3.17 -3.35 5.27
CA VAL A 81 -3.08 -4.56 6.09
C VAL A 81 -4.45 -4.96 6.59
N CYS A 82 -4.71 -6.27 6.68
CA CYS A 82 -5.90 -6.77 7.33
C CYS A 82 -5.82 -6.52 8.84
N THR A 83 -6.90 -6.00 9.41
CA THR A 83 -7.08 -5.79 10.86
C THR A 83 -8.01 -6.82 11.48
N GLY A 84 -8.52 -7.77 10.69
CA GLY A 84 -9.38 -8.85 11.14
C GLY A 84 -10.85 -8.44 11.19
N THR A 85 -11.50 -8.64 12.32
CA THR A 85 -12.94 -8.39 12.50
C THR A 85 -13.15 -7.11 13.31
N ASP A 86 -14.05 -6.23 12.88
CA ASP A 86 -14.45 -5.07 13.71
C ASP A 86 -15.36 -5.49 14.88
N ASP A 87 -15.60 -4.55 15.81
CA ASP A 87 -16.48 -4.74 16.97
C ASP A 87 -17.93 -5.08 16.57
N GLY A 88 -18.33 -4.75 15.33
CA GLY A 88 -19.62 -5.10 14.74
C GLY A 88 -19.68 -6.53 14.19
N GLY A 89 -18.60 -7.30 14.29
CA GLY A 89 -18.53 -8.68 13.81
C GLY A 89 -18.27 -8.81 12.31
N ARG A 90 -18.00 -7.71 11.58
CA ARG A 90 -17.69 -7.78 10.15
C ARG A 90 -16.24 -8.18 9.96
N THR A 91 -16.04 -9.21 9.16
CA THR A 91 -14.74 -9.81 8.83
C THR A 91 -14.06 -9.05 7.69
N GLY A 92 -12.75 -9.25 7.53
CA GLY A 92 -12.00 -8.64 6.43
C GLY A 92 -11.79 -7.12 6.55
N THR A 93 -11.85 -6.57 7.76
CA THR A 93 -11.50 -5.16 7.96
C THR A 93 -10.02 -4.92 7.68
N PHE A 94 -9.69 -3.71 7.26
CA PHE A 94 -8.33 -3.34 6.92
C PHE A 94 -8.01 -1.91 7.31
N HIS A 95 -6.72 -1.68 7.53
CA HIS A 95 -6.13 -0.37 7.69
C HIS A 95 -5.19 -0.06 6.53
N ALA A 96 -5.29 1.15 5.98
CA ALA A 96 -4.34 1.65 5.01
C ALA A 96 -3.64 2.90 5.54
N HIS A 97 -2.31 2.88 5.48
CA HIS A 97 -1.48 4.06 5.64
C HIS A 97 -0.96 4.46 4.26
N ALA A 98 -1.24 5.68 3.83
CA ALA A 98 -0.85 6.21 2.53
C ALA A 98 -0.08 7.52 2.63
N LEU A 99 0.83 7.73 1.69
CA LEU A 99 1.61 8.94 1.48
C LEU A 99 1.25 9.55 0.13
N HIS A 100 0.93 10.84 0.14
CA HIS A 100 0.78 11.63 -1.08
C HIS A 100 2.11 12.28 -1.46
N LEU A 101 2.53 12.03 -2.70
CA LEU A 101 3.64 12.68 -3.36
C LEU A 101 3.09 13.68 -4.37
N PRO A 102 3.37 15.00 -4.22
CA PRO A 102 2.98 15.99 -5.22
C PRO A 102 3.53 15.67 -6.61
N SER A 103 2.92 16.24 -7.64
CA SER A 103 3.39 16.09 -9.02
C SER A 103 4.90 16.41 -9.16
N GLY A 104 5.63 15.51 -9.80
CA GLY A 104 7.09 15.59 -9.97
C GLY A 104 7.93 15.27 -8.72
N ALA A 105 7.32 15.10 -7.55
CA ALA A 105 8.04 14.70 -6.35
C ALA A 105 8.50 13.23 -6.44
N ARG A 106 9.68 12.96 -5.88
CA ARG A 106 10.18 11.60 -5.68
C ARG A 106 10.18 11.26 -4.20
N LEU A 107 10.31 9.97 -3.90
CA LEU A 107 10.56 9.55 -2.53
C LEU A 107 11.90 10.11 -2.04
N PRO A 108 12.02 10.36 -0.73
CA PRO A 108 13.27 10.78 -0.11
C PRO A 108 14.45 9.90 -0.53
N ASP A 109 15.62 10.53 -0.68
CA ASP A 109 16.88 9.87 -1.06
C ASP A 109 16.84 9.15 -2.43
N GLY A 110 15.86 9.43 -3.27
CA GLY A 110 15.69 8.76 -4.57
C GLY A 110 15.23 7.30 -4.45
N ALA A 111 14.67 6.92 -3.30
CA ALA A 111 14.18 5.57 -3.06
C ALA A 111 13.14 5.14 -4.11
N LEU A 112 13.14 3.87 -4.48
CA LEU A 112 12.08 3.29 -5.31
C LEU A 112 10.87 2.94 -4.43
N PRO A 113 9.62 3.09 -4.91
CA PRO A 113 8.43 2.77 -4.12
C PRO A 113 8.45 1.39 -3.47
N ILE A 114 8.91 0.37 -4.21
CA ILE A 114 8.98 -1.01 -3.72
C ILE A 114 9.92 -1.17 -2.50
N THR A 115 10.91 -0.29 -2.34
CA THR A 115 11.80 -0.32 -1.17
C THR A 115 11.12 0.10 0.13
N ALA A 116 9.95 0.72 0.05
CA ALA A 116 9.14 1.04 1.21
C ALA A 116 8.37 -0.17 1.76
N TRP A 117 8.20 -1.28 1.02
CA TRP A 117 7.18 -2.31 1.31
C TRP A 117 7.12 -2.78 2.78
N GLU A 118 8.25 -3.15 3.35
CA GLU A 118 8.38 -3.61 4.74
C GLU A 118 9.14 -2.62 5.61
N SER A 119 9.06 -1.33 5.26
CA SER A 119 9.56 -0.26 6.12
C SER A 119 8.82 -0.27 7.46
N PRO A 120 9.51 -0.17 8.61
CA PRO A 120 8.89 -0.06 9.93
C PRO A 120 8.16 1.27 10.12
N ARG A 121 8.31 2.22 9.19
CA ARG A 121 7.61 3.51 9.21
C ARG A 121 6.15 3.42 8.77
N TRP A 122 5.73 2.28 8.21
CA TRP A 122 4.32 2.03 7.98
C TRP A 122 3.57 1.84 9.30
N ALA A 123 2.31 2.25 9.31
CA ALA A 123 1.44 2.07 10.45
C ALA A 123 0.41 1.00 10.10
N ASP A 124 0.15 0.10 11.03
CA ASP A 124 -0.86 -0.95 10.87
C ASP A 124 -2.20 -0.55 11.52
N ALA A 125 -2.25 0.63 12.15
CA ALA A 125 -3.44 1.21 12.74
C ALA A 125 -3.40 2.74 12.67
N ALA A 126 -4.57 3.37 12.87
CA ALA A 126 -4.68 4.82 12.97
C ALA A 126 -3.88 5.38 14.17
N PRO A 127 -3.27 6.57 14.05
CA PRO A 127 -2.64 7.21 15.18
C PRO A 127 -3.69 7.54 16.27
N PRO A 128 -3.41 7.29 17.57
CA PRO A 128 -4.39 7.48 18.65
C PRO A 128 -4.97 8.89 18.74
N ASP A 129 -4.15 9.91 18.46
CA ASP A 129 -4.55 11.32 18.56
C ASP A 129 -5.13 11.88 17.24
N GLY A 130 -5.37 11.01 16.24
CA GLY A 130 -5.87 11.41 14.92
C GLY A 130 -4.90 12.29 14.11
N ARG A 131 -3.64 12.42 14.56
CA ARG A 131 -2.61 13.26 13.95
C ARG A 131 -1.44 12.40 13.47
N PRO A 132 -1.15 12.37 12.16
CA PRO A 132 0.01 11.67 11.65
C PRO A 132 1.31 12.33 12.12
N VAL A 133 2.27 11.54 12.58
CA VAL A 133 3.63 12.02 12.91
C VAL A 133 4.37 12.33 11.62
N PRO A 134 5.10 13.46 11.49
CA PRO A 134 5.77 13.83 10.24
C PRO A 134 6.58 12.69 9.60
N PHE A 135 6.39 12.51 8.29
CA PHE A 135 7.05 11.46 7.51
C PHE A 135 8.15 12.07 6.64
N GLU A 136 9.41 11.95 7.09
CA GLU A 136 10.54 12.57 6.40
C GLU A 136 11.31 11.62 5.50
N ARG A 137 11.35 10.33 5.85
CA ARG A 137 12.09 9.30 5.10
C ARG A 137 11.56 7.91 5.39
N PHE A 138 11.77 7.03 4.41
CA PHE A 138 11.63 5.59 4.59
C PHE A 138 12.93 4.99 5.12
N GLU A 139 12.81 3.96 5.95
CA GLU A 139 13.89 3.00 6.15
C GLU A 139 13.68 1.88 5.14
N PRO A 140 14.57 1.72 4.13
CA PRO A 140 14.37 0.74 3.08
C PRO A 140 14.28 -0.68 3.63
N THR A 141 13.39 -1.49 3.06
CA THR A 141 13.30 -2.90 3.43
C THR A 141 14.64 -3.63 3.20
N GLY A 142 15.06 -4.40 4.20
CA GLY A 142 16.19 -5.32 4.05
C GLY A 142 15.93 -6.49 3.11
N LEU A 143 14.69 -6.66 2.63
CA LEU A 143 14.32 -7.75 1.72
C LEU A 143 14.89 -7.57 0.32
N LEU A 144 14.98 -6.33 -0.17
CA LEU A 144 15.40 -6.01 -1.54
C LEU A 144 16.90 -5.71 -1.64
N ARG A 145 17.70 -6.34 -0.80
CA ARG A 145 19.17 -6.26 -0.90
C ARG A 145 19.66 -6.92 -2.18
N ARG A 146 20.68 -6.33 -2.78
CA ARG A 146 21.24 -6.78 -4.07
C ARG A 146 21.56 -8.27 -4.07
N GLU A 147 22.15 -8.78 -3.00
CA GLU A 147 22.56 -10.19 -2.89
C GLU A 147 21.34 -11.12 -2.94
N ARG A 148 20.25 -10.75 -2.26
CA ARG A 148 18.99 -11.51 -2.27
C ARG A 148 18.30 -11.44 -3.63
N LEU A 149 18.29 -10.27 -4.26
CA LEU A 149 17.73 -10.09 -5.60
C LEU A 149 18.51 -10.90 -6.66
N VAL A 150 19.84 -10.93 -6.56
CA VAL A 150 20.68 -11.74 -7.46
C VAL A 150 20.44 -13.23 -7.23
N ALA A 151 20.34 -13.68 -5.97
CA ALA A 151 20.02 -15.07 -5.66
C ALA A 151 18.64 -15.47 -6.21
N PHE A 152 17.62 -14.63 -6.01
CA PHE A 152 16.29 -14.80 -6.58
C PHE A 152 16.34 -14.89 -8.10
N ALA A 153 16.97 -13.93 -8.77
CA ALA A 153 17.10 -13.92 -10.23
C ALA A 153 17.80 -15.18 -10.76
N ARG A 154 18.86 -15.65 -10.09
CA ARG A 154 19.57 -16.89 -10.47
C ARG A 154 18.67 -18.12 -10.38
N SER A 155 17.89 -18.24 -9.32
CA SER A 155 17.00 -19.38 -9.11
C SER A 155 15.77 -19.43 -10.04
N ARG A 156 15.53 -18.38 -10.84
CA ARG A 156 14.45 -18.29 -11.83
C ARG A 156 15.00 -17.94 -13.22
N ALA A 157 16.29 -18.16 -13.44
CA ALA A 157 17.01 -17.66 -14.62
C ALA A 157 16.42 -18.17 -15.94
N GLU A 158 15.87 -19.38 -15.94
CA GLU A 158 15.23 -20.02 -17.09
C GLU A 158 13.92 -19.36 -17.52
N ARG A 159 13.26 -18.60 -16.63
CA ARG A 159 11.99 -17.91 -16.92
C ARG A 159 12.12 -16.38 -17.01
N LEU A 160 13.15 -15.81 -16.39
CA LEU A 160 13.26 -14.37 -16.17
C LEU A 160 13.37 -13.56 -17.47
N ALA A 161 14.11 -14.07 -18.47
CA ALA A 161 14.28 -13.37 -19.75
C ALA A 161 12.96 -13.25 -20.52
N ALA A 162 12.19 -14.35 -20.59
CA ALA A 162 10.88 -14.36 -21.23
C ALA A 162 9.91 -13.43 -20.48
N PHE A 163 9.87 -13.51 -19.15
CA PHE A 163 9.05 -12.64 -18.32
C PHE A 163 9.32 -11.14 -18.58
N PHE A 164 10.58 -10.72 -18.67
CA PHE A 164 10.91 -9.32 -18.98
C PHE A 164 10.58 -8.90 -20.42
N ALA A 165 10.66 -9.83 -21.38
CA ALA A 165 10.23 -9.56 -22.75
C ALA A 165 8.72 -9.33 -22.82
N ASP A 166 7.94 -10.15 -22.12
CA ASP A 166 6.47 -10.01 -22.04
C ASP A 166 6.09 -8.71 -21.33
N LEU A 167 6.75 -8.38 -20.20
CA LEU A 167 6.55 -7.12 -19.49
C LEU A 167 6.83 -5.90 -20.37
N ARG A 168 7.90 -5.94 -21.17
CA ARG A 168 8.23 -4.84 -22.10
C ARG A 168 7.17 -4.66 -23.16
N THR A 169 6.66 -5.76 -23.72
CA THR A 169 5.60 -5.74 -24.74
C THR A 169 4.30 -5.16 -24.15
N LEU A 170 3.95 -5.55 -22.92
CA LEU A 170 2.80 -5.02 -22.20
C LEU A 170 2.93 -3.51 -21.97
N VAL A 171 4.07 -3.05 -21.43
CA VAL A 171 4.28 -1.63 -21.11
C VAL A 171 4.38 -0.75 -22.37
N ALA A 172 4.88 -1.29 -23.48
CA ALA A 172 4.93 -0.58 -24.75
C ALA A 172 3.53 -0.36 -25.38
N GLY A 173 2.46 -0.91 -24.78
CA GLY A 173 1.09 -0.75 -25.25
C GLY A 173 0.78 -1.52 -26.53
N THR A 174 1.67 -2.43 -26.96
CA THR A 174 1.46 -3.28 -28.12
C THR A 174 0.69 -4.56 -27.79
N ASP A 175 0.40 -4.80 -26.50
CA ASP A 175 -0.35 -5.94 -26.01
C ASP A 175 -1.27 -5.52 -24.84
N THR A 176 -2.49 -6.06 -24.81
CA THR A 176 -3.51 -5.81 -23.77
C THR A 176 -3.61 -6.94 -22.75
N ARG A 177 -2.77 -7.98 -22.89
CA ARG A 177 -2.74 -9.14 -21.97
C ARG A 177 -2.31 -8.76 -20.56
N GLN A 178 -2.86 -9.44 -19.57
CA GLN A 178 -2.45 -9.30 -18.17
C GLN A 178 -1.28 -10.25 -17.87
N ILE A 179 -0.28 -9.77 -17.14
CA ILE A 179 0.74 -10.64 -16.54
C ILE A 179 0.23 -11.07 -15.17
N VAL A 180 -0.07 -12.36 -15.03
CA VAL A 180 -0.43 -12.96 -13.75
C VAL A 180 0.82 -13.55 -13.12
N ILE A 181 1.19 -13.06 -11.94
CA ILE A 181 2.29 -13.59 -11.14
C ILE A 181 1.68 -14.54 -10.11
N VAL A 182 2.05 -15.82 -10.19
CA VAL A 182 1.69 -16.84 -9.22
C VAL A 182 2.99 -17.39 -8.64
N GLU A 183 3.15 -17.31 -7.32
CA GLU A 183 4.23 -17.97 -6.57
C GLU A 183 3.67 -19.12 -5.73
#